data_AF-A0A316PC29-F1
#
_entry.id   AF-A0A316PC29-F1
#
_cell.length_a   1.000
_cell.length_b   1.000
_cell.length_c   1.000
_cell.angle_alpha   90.00
_cell.angle_beta   90.00
_cell.angle_gamma   90.00
#
_symmetry.space_group_name_H-M   'P 1'
#
loop_
_entity.id
_entity.type
_entity.pdbx_description
1 polymer ?
#
loop_
_entity_poly.entity_id
_entity_poly.type
_entity_poly.pdbx_seq_one_letter_code
_entity_poly.pdbx_strand_id
1 'polypeptide(L)'
;MNLYELIQQRGIESIGRFYSTYRGIVITSDDPDSQNKVCVYLPSVLRGVEVWAYPKHQQGGPGSGFKWLSPREGSIVYIEFENGDPRHPLWSYHGWAIGEMPPELDKPHVLGFITPKGNKIILDESESGVLTAIIQQNIIVKS
;
A
#
# COMPACT_ATOMS: atom_id res chain seq x y z
N MET A 1 7.99 37.47 4.74
CA MET A 1 6.93 36.54 4.32
C MET A 1 6.04 36.28 5.52
N ASN A 2 4.77 36.66 5.46
CA ASN A 2 3.81 36.35 6.53
C ASN A 2 3.34 34.88 6.43
N LEU A 3 2.57 34.40 7.42
CA LEU A 3 2.11 33.00 7.45
C LEU A 3 1.25 32.64 6.23
N TYR A 4 0.41 33.56 5.75
CA TYR A 4 -0.44 33.35 4.59
C TYR A 4 0.38 33.15 3.31
N GLU A 5 1.35 34.03 3.07
CA GLU A 5 2.29 33.93 1.95
C GLU A 5 3.13 32.65 2.02
N LEU A 6 3.55 32.24 3.22
CA LEU A 6 4.31 31.01 3.43
C LEU A 6 3.49 29.78 3.05
N ILE A 7 2.25 29.68 3.53
CA ILE A 7 1.36 28.56 3.22
C ILE A 7 1.00 28.55 1.73
N GLN A 8 0.72 29.70 1.13
CA GLN A 8 0.41 29.78 -0.31
C GLN A 8 1.59 29.35 -1.19
N GLN A 9 2.81 29.73 -0.83
CA GLN A 9 3.99 29.45 -1.65
C GLN A 9 4.59 28.07 -1.41
N ARG A 10 4.53 27.57 -0.17
CA ARG A 10 5.28 26.38 0.26
C ARG A 10 4.42 25.27 0.86
N GLY A 11 3.11 25.49 0.98
CA GLY A 11 2.21 24.53 1.61
C GLY A 11 2.35 24.48 3.13
N ILE A 12 1.53 23.62 3.75
CA ILE A 12 1.48 23.43 5.20
C ILE A 12 2.67 22.60 5.71
N GLU A 13 3.38 21.92 4.81
CA GLU A 13 4.63 21.21 5.04
C GLU A 13 5.73 22.14 5.55
N SER A 14 5.71 23.40 5.11
CA SER A 14 6.67 24.43 5.54
C SER A 14 6.62 24.74 7.04
N ILE A 15 5.51 24.43 7.70
CA ILE A 15 5.32 24.56 9.16
C ILE A 15 5.38 23.20 9.88
N GLY A 16 5.84 22.14 9.20
CA GLY A 16 6.08 20.83 9.78
C GLY A 16 4.85 19.92 9.87
N ARG A 17 3.79 20.19 9.09
CA ARG A 17 2.59 19.34 9.01
C ARG A 17 2.39 18.79 7.61
N PHE A 18 2.02 17.51 7.52
CA PHE A 18 2.03 16.76 6.26
C PHE A 18 0.65 16.12 6.03
N TYR A 19 -0.29 16.90 5.49
CA TYR A 19 -1.69 16.48 5.30
C TYR A 19 -2.00 15.89 3.92
N SER A 20 -0.98 15.61 3.11
CA SER A 20 -1.12 14.99 1.79
C SER A 20 -0.75 13.50 1.81
N THR A 21 -0.66 12.90 0.63
CA THR A 21 -0.17 11.56 0.41
C THR A 21 1.24 11.60 -0.17
N TYR A 22 2.15 10.87 0.44
CA TYR A 22 3.57 10.80 0.07
C TYR A 22 3.93 9.40 -0.38
N ARG A 23 5.05 9.22 -1.11
CA ARG A 23 5.58 7.90 -1.45
C ARG A 23 6.72 7.55 -0.52
N GLY A 24 6.65 6.37 0.08
CA GLY A 24 7.73 5.78 0.88
C GLY A 24 8.26 4.51 0.25
N ILE A 25 9.53 4.23 0.51
CA ILE A 25 10.18 2.97 0.14
C ILE A 25 10.17 2.07 1.36
N VAL A 26 9.72 0.84 1.19
CA VAL A 26 9.72 -0.17 2.24
C VAL A 26 11.16 -0.64 2.47
N ILE A 27 11.65 -0.47 3.69
CA ILE A 27 12.95 -0.98 4.13
C ILE A 27 12.82 -2.42 4.59
N THR A 28 11.82 -2.70 5.43
CA THR A 28 11.47 -4.06 5.87
C THR A 28 10.00 -4.17 6.25
N SER A 29 9.46 -5.38 6.12
CA SER A 29 8.10 -5.74 6.51
C SER A 29 8.08 -6.70 7.70
N ASP A 30 9.23 -6.94 8.32
CA ASP A 30 9.38 -7.78 9.50
C ASP A 30 8.93 -7.01 10.76
N ASP A 31 7.62 -6.82 10.87
CA ASP A 31 6.99 -6.11 11.99
C ASP A 31 7.17 -6.86 13.32
N PRO A 32 7.89 -6.28 14.30
CA PRO A 32 8.12 -6.93 15.59
C PRO A 32 6.82 -7.12 16.40
N ASP A 33 5.77 -6.33 16.13
CA ASP A 33 4.55 -6.31 16.93
C ASP A 33 3.37 -7.04 16.28
N SER A 34 3.57 -7.67 15.11
CA SER A 34 2.52 -8.41 14.39
C SER A 34 1.25 -7.59 14.06
N GLN A 35 1.42 -6.30 13.80
CA GLN A 35 0.37 -5.34 13.42
C GLN A 35 0.36 -5.03 11.91
N ASN A 36 1.19 -5.74 11.13
CA ASN A 36 1.41 -5.49 9.71
C ASN A 36 1.93 -4.07 9.43
N LYS A 37 2.74 -3.54 10.35
CA LYS A 37 3.51 -2.33 10.12
C LYS A 37 4.60 -2.59 9.09
N VAL A 38 5.01 -1.55 8.39
CA VAL A 38 6.19 -1.60 7.53
C VAL A 38 7.16 -0.51 7.97
N CYS A 39 8.44 -0.83 8.00
CA CYS A 39 9.49 0.15 8.17
C CYS A 39 9.69 0.85 6.83
N VAL A 40 9.54 2.17 6.80
CA VAL A 40 9.57 2.95 5.56
C VAL A 40 10.55 4.10 5.66
N TYR A 41 11.06 4.47 4.49
CA TYR A 41 11.96 5.57 4.27
C TYR A 41 11.36 6.59 3.30
N LEU A 42 11.34 7.87 3.70
CA LEU A 42 10.78 8.98 2.93
C LEU A 42 11.77 10.16 2.90
N PRO A 43 12.68 10.23 1.91
CA PRO A 43 13.68 11.30 1.85
C PRO A 43 13.08 12.72 1.86
N SER A 44 11.95 12.91 1.16
CA SER A 44 11.32 14.22 0.99
C SER A 44 10.64 14.77 2.24
N VAL A 45 10.32 13.91 3.22
CA VAL A 45 9.58 14.29 4.43
C VAL A 45 10.45 14.11 5.68
N LEU A 46 11.06 12.93 5.83
CA LEU A 46 11.74 12.52 7.06
C LEU A 46 13.27 12.69 7.01
N ARG A 47 13.81 13.23 5.90
CA ARG A 47 15.22 13.62 5.74
C ARG A 47 16.25 12.55 6.12
N GLY A 48 15.93 11.27 5.97
CA GLY A 48 16.84 10.19 6.38
C GLY A 48 16.25 9.20 7.38
N VAL A 49 15.23 9.59 8.14
CA VAL A 49 14.73 8.78 9.25
C VAL A 49 13.80 7.67 8.76
N GLU A 50 14.08 6.46 9.21
CA GLU A 50 13.21 5.29 9.07
C GLU A 50 12.13 5.31 10.16
N VAL A 51 10.90 5.00 9.77
CA VAL A 51 9.75 4.99 10.69
C VAL A 51 8.86 3.79 10.41
N TRP A 52 8.19 3.32 11.46
CA TRP A 52 7.19 2.27 11.34
C TRP A 52 5.83 2.87 11.02
N ALA A 53 5.32 2.58 9.83
CA ALA A 53 4.00 2.99 9.40
C ALA A 53 2.94 1.92 9.69
N TYR A 54 1.77 2.34 10.16
CA TYR A 54 0.63 1.46 10.43
C TYR A 54 -0.22 1.23 9.17
N PRO A 55 -0.79 0.04 8.95
CA PRO A 55 -1.61 -0.19 7.76
C PRO A 55 -2.91 0.62 7.82
N LYS A 56 -3.17 1.39 6.75
CA LYS A 56 -4.45 2.04 6.48
C LYS A 56 -5.30 1.12 5.60
N HIS A 57 -6.62 1.12 5.80
CA HIS A 57 -7.59 0.32 5.02
C HIS A 57 -7.46 -1.21 5.17
N GLN A 58 -6.80 -1.70 6.21
CA GLN A 58 -6.87 -3.09 6.61
C GLN A 58 -7.79 -3.23 7.81
N GLN A 59 -8.74 -4.16 7.72
CA GLN A 59 -9.63 -4.45 8.83
C GLN A 59 -9.00 -5.55 9.67
N GLY A 60 -8.84 -5.28 10.97
CA GLY A 60 -8.34 -6.26 11.93
C GLY A 60 -9.08 -6.12 13.25
N GLY A 61 -9.21 -7.24 13.96
CA GLY A 61 -9.76 -7.31 15.30
C GLY A 61 -9.28 -8.59 16.01
N PRO A 62 -9.60 -8.78 17.29
CA PRO A 62 -9.23 -9.99 18.01
C PRO A 62 -9.70 -11.24 17.25
N GLY A 63 -8.76 -12.03 16.74
CA GLY A 63 -9.00 -13.29 16.03
C GLY A 63 -9.63 -13.17 14.63
N SER A 64 -9.74 -11.97 14.05
CA SER A 64 -10.32 -11.79 12.71
C SER A 64 -9.72 -10.61 11.95
N GLY A 65 -9.85 -10.63 10.63
CA GLY A 65 -9.41 -9.52 9.79
C GLY A 65 -9.21 -9.88 8.34
N PHE A 66 -8.89 -8.86 7.55
CA PHE A 66 -8.50 -8.95 6.16
C PHE A 66 -7.16 -8.22 6.00
N LYS A 67 -6.15 -8.94 5.52
CA LYS A 67 -4.90 -8.35 5.06
C LYS A 67 -4.57 -8.91 3.68
N TRP A 68 -3.99 -8.05 2.84
CA TRP A 68 -3.29 -8.51 1.66
C TRP A 68 -1.85 -8.91 2.04
N LEU A 69 -1.00 -9.14 1.05
CA LEU A 69 0.41 -9.45 1.27
C LEU A 69 1.15 -8.22 1.78
N SER A 70 1.99 -8.38 2.80
CA SER A 70 2.89 -7.32 3.22
C SER A 70 3.78 -6.91 2.03
N PRO A 71 3.99 -5.60 1.80
CA PRO A 71 4.88 -5.11 0.76
C PRO A 71 6.28 -5.76 0.88
N ARG A 72 6.99 -5.91 -0.23
CA ARG A 72 8.37 -6.41 -0.19
C ARG A 72 9.32 -5.26 0.10
N GLU A 73 10.51 -5.58 0.60
CA GLU A 73 11.61 -4.63 0.65
C GLU A 73 11.83 -4.00 -0.74
N GLY A 74 12.07 -2.68 -0.77
CA GLY A 74 12.18 -1.89 -2.00
C GLY A 74 10.85 -1.52 -2.67
N SER A 75 9.71 -2.06 -2.21
CA SER A 75 8.41 -1.67 -2.75
C SER A 75 8.05 -0.24 -2.40
N ILE A 76 7.26 0.40 -3.26
CA ILE A 76 6.68 1.72 -2.97
C ILE A 76 5.35 1.53 -2.24
N VAL A 77 5.11 2.36 -1.23
CA VAL A 77 3.82 2.49 -0.54
C VAL A 77 3.40 3.94 -0.48
N TYR A 78 2.10 4.19 -0.40
CA TYR A 78 1.59 5.52 -0.07
C TYR A 78 1.62 5.72 1.44
N ILE A 79 2.01 6.93 1.86
CA ILE A 79 2.15 7.31 3.25
C ILE A 79 1.33 8.55 3.52
N GLU A 80 0.57 8.49 4.61
CA GLU A 80 -0.17 9.60 5.17
C GLU A 80 0.18 9.72 6.65
N PHE A 81 -0.18 10.82 7.29
CA PHE A 81 0.20 11.07 8.68
C PHE A 81 -1.02 11.44 9.52
N GLU A 82 -1.21 10.76 10.64
CA GLU A 82 -2.31 11.08 11.55
C GLU A 82 -2.17 12.53 12.04
N ASN A 83 -3.22 13.33 11.86
CA ASN A 83 -3.20 14.77 12.16
C ASN A 83 -2.03 15.53 11.49
N GLY A 84 -1.53 15.04 10.35
CA GLY A 84 -0.38 15.60 9.65
C GLY A 84 0.92 15.51 10.44
N ASP A 85 1.00 14.67 11.48
CA ASP A 85 2.18 14.50 12.32
C ASP A 85 3.14 13.43 11.74
N PRO A 86 4.35 13.79 11.30
CA PRO A 86 5.28 12.85 10.68
C PRO A 86 5.70 11.68 11.59
N ARG A 87 5.42 11.77 12.90
CA ARG A 87 5.69 10.72 13.89
C ARG A 87 4.64 9.62 13.92
N HIS A 88 3.49 9.82 13.27
CA HIS A 88 2.38 8.85 13.22
C HIS A 88 2.03 8.47 11.78
N PRO A 89 2.94 7.81 11.04
CA PRO A 89 2.71 7.44 9.66
C PRO A 89 1.73 6.27 9.54
N LEU A 90 0.88 6.36 8.52
CA LEU A 90 0.01 5.31 8.01
C LEU A 90 0.47 4.94 6.60
N TRP A 91 0.38 3.68 6.21
CA TRP A 91 0.69 3.22 4.87
C TRP A 91 -0.50 2.58 4.16
N SER A 92 -0.58 2.73 2.85
CA SER A 92 -1.49 2.00 1.97
C SER A 92 -0.75 1.48 0.74
N TYR A 93 -1.33 0.47 0.08
CA TYR A 93 -0.73 -0.14 -1.10
C TYR A 93 -0.56 0.89 -2.21
N HIS A 94 0.62 0.90 -2.83
CA HIS A 94 0.81 1.57 -4.12
C HIS A 94 0.28 0.66 -5.24
N GLY A 95 -0.05 1.25 -6.38
CA GLY A 95 -0.36 0.51 -7.60
C GLY A 95 0.90 -0.04 -8.29
N TRP A 96 0.75 -0.37 -9.56
CA TRP A 96 1.83 -0.89 -10.41
C TRP A 96 2.77 0.22 -10.88
N ALA A 97 4.07 -0.08 -11.00
CA ALA A 97 4.96 0.71 -11.83
C ALA A 97 4.75 0.43 -13.33
N ILE A 98 5.45 1.17 -14.18
CA ILE A 98 5.39 1.00 -15.63
C ILE A 98 5.78 -0.43 -15.98
N GLY A 99 4.86 -1.17 -16.61
CA GLY A 99 5.07 -2.55 -17.05
C GLY A 99 4.88 -3.62 -15.97
N GLU A 100 4.46 -3.27 -14.75
CA GLU A 100 4.24 -4.25 -13.67
C GLU A 100 2.81 -4.80 -13.60
N MET A 101 1.83 -4.14 -14.23
CA MET A 101 0.46 -4.65 -14.24
C MET A 101 0.39 -5.96 -15.06
N PRO A 102 -0.17 -7.05 -14.51
CA PRO A 102 -0.32 -8.29 -15.25
C PRO A 102 -1.14 -8.09 -16.53
N PRO A 103 -0.72 -8.61 -17.70
CA PRO A 103 -1.46 -8.45 -18.95
C PRO A 103 -2.90 -8.96 -18.90
N GLU A 104 -3.19 -9.94 -18.03
CA GLU A 104 -4.54 -10.45 -17.82
C GLU A 104 -5.47 -9.42 -17.16
N LEU A 105 -4.93 -8.49 -16.38
CA LEU A 105 -5.67 -7.40 -15.73
C LEU A 105 -5.63 -6.09 -16.52
N ASP A 106 -4.77 -5.98 -17.53
CA ASP A 106 -4.63 -4.77 -18.39
C ASP A 106 -5.75 -4.67 -19.43
N LYS A 107 -7.00 -4.77 -18.96
CA LYS A 107 -8.22 -4.73 -19.78
C LYS A 107 -9.31 -4.00 -19.00
N PRO A 108 -10.07 -3.08 -19.61
CA PRO A 108 -11.05 -2.24 -18.90
C PRO A 108 -12.16 -2.97 -18.14
N HIS A 109 -12.52 -4.19 -18.55
CA HIS A 109 -13.63 -4.97 -17.99
C HIS A 109 -13.17 -6.26 -17.30
N VAL A 110 -11.90 -6.32 -16.88
CA VAL A 110 -11.36 -7.48 -16.17
C VAL A 110 -10.93 -7.08 -14.77
N LEU A 111 -11.35 -7.86 -13.78
CA LEU A 111 -10.97 -7.69 -12.38
C LEU A 111 -10.48 -9.01 -11.80
N GLY A 112 -9.62 -8.96 -10.80
CA GLY A 112 -9.13 -10.18 -10.19
C GLY A 112 -7.96 -10.00 -9.24
N PHE A 113 -7.52 -11.14 -8.72
CA PHE A 113 -6.39 -11.26 -7.81
C PHE A 113 -5.36 -12.19 -8.43
N ILE A 114 -4.13 -11.69 -8.63
CA ILE A 114 -2.99 -12.47 -9.09
C ILE A 114 -1.93 -12.42 -7.99
N THR A 115 -1.59 -13.58 -7.45
CA THR A 115 -0.58 -13.70 -6.39
C THR A 115 0.83 -13.79 -6.99
N PRO A 116 1.89 -13.41 -6.26
CA PRO A 116 3.26 -13.50 -6.76
C PRO A 116 3.76 -14.92 -7.07
N LYS A 117 3.04 -15.95 -6.62
CA LYS A 117 3.31 -17.36 -6.93
C LYS A 117 2.45 -17.88 -8.09
N GLY A 118 1.67 -17.02 -8.72
CA GLY A 118 0.94 -17.31 -9.97
C GLY A 118 -0.44 -17.92 -9.81
N ASN A 119 -0.99 -18.03 -8.59
CA ASN A 119 -2.43 -18.29 -8.43
C ASN A 119 -3.24 -17.08 -8.88
N LYS A 120 -4.36 -17.33 -9.55
CA LYS A 120 -5.21 -16.32 -10.17
C LYS A 120 -6.68 -16.62 -9.91
N ILE A 121 -7.44 -15.58 -9.58
CA ILE A 121 -8.89 -15.55 -9.67
C ILE A 121 -9.23 -14.31 -10.48
N ILE A 122 -9.79 -14.49 -11.66
CA ILE A 122 -10.02 -13.43 -12.64
C ILE A 122 -11.47 -13.52 -13.09
N LEU A 123 -12.17 -12.39 -13.09
CA LEU A 123 -13.51 -12.22 -13.62
C LEU A 123 -13.42 -11.30 -14.86
N ASP A 124 -13.78 -11.82 -16.02
CA ASP A 124 -13.82 -11.08 -17.29
C ASP A 124 -15.27 -10.76 -17.65
N GLU A 125 -15.64 -9.47 -17.55
CA GLU A 125 -16.98 -8.94 -17.78
C GLU A 125 -17.17 -8.38 -19.20
N SER A 126 -16.26 -8.67 -20.14
CA SER A 126 -16.29 -8.06 -21.49
C SER A 126 -17.47 -8.54 -22.36
N GLU A 127 -17.95 -9.77 -22.15
CA GLU A 127 -19.09 -10.36 -22.89
C GLU A 127 -20.13 -10.95 -21.93
N SER A 128 -20.09 -12.27 -21.71
CA SER A 128 -21.07 -13.01 -20.90
C SER A 128 -20.69 -13.15 -19.41
N GLY A 129 -19.53 -12.62 -19.00
CA GLY A 129 -18.99 -12.82 -17.66
C GLY A 129 -18.33 -14.19 -17.51
N VAL A 130 -17.00 -14.25 -17.37
CA VAL A 130 -16.24 -15.50 -17.18
C VAL A 130 -15.39 -15.43 -15.92
N LEU A 131 -15.64 -16.33 -14.97
CA LEU A 131 -14.76 -16.57 -13.82
C LEU A 131 -13.71 -17.62 -14.15
N THR A 132 -12.44 -17.22 -14.11
CA THR A 132 -11.28 -18.10 -14.30
C THR A 132 -10.51 -18.25 -12.99
N ALA A 133 -10.33 -19.49 -12.53
CA ALA A 133 -9.48 -19.83 -11.39
C ALA A 133 -8.28 -20.68 -11.87
N ILE A 134 -7.06 -20.19 -11.66
CA ILE A 134 -5.82 -20.89 -11.98
C ILE A 134 -5.03 -21.08 -10.68
N ILE A 135 -4.74 -22.33 -10.34
CA ILE A 135 -4.07 -22.68 -9.09
C ILE A 135 -2.78 -23.42 -9.46
N GLN A 136 -1.64 -22.83 -9.11
CA GLN A 136 -0.30 -23.33 -9.45
C GLN A 136 0.38 -24.04 -8.26
N GLN A 137 -0.26 -24.06 -7.10
CA GLN A 137 0.20 -24.71 -5.88
C GLN A 137 -0.85 -25.66 -5.31
N ASN A 138 -0.52 -26.33 -4.22
CA ASN A 138 -1.42 -27.26 -3.56
C ASN A 138 -2.67 -26.55 -3.02
N ILE A 139 -3.84 -27.17 -3.21
CA ILE A 139 -5.07 -26.81 -2.51
C ILE A 139 -5.12 -27.67 -1.25
N ILE A 140 -5.16 -27.02 -0.09
CA ILE A 140 -5.30 -27.71 1.20
C ILE A 140 -6.66 -27.32 1.78
N VAL A 141 -7.59 -28.29 1.82
CA VAL A 141 -8.89 -28.13 2.49
C VAL A 141 -8.79 -28.80 3.85
N LYS A 142 -8.96 -28.02 4.92
CA LYS A 142 -9.04 -28.53 6.29
C LYS A 142 -10.48 -28.36 6.76
N SER A 143 -11.02 -29.41 7.38
CA SER A 143 -12.31 -29.41 8.06
C SER A 143 -12.26 -28.64 9.38
#